data_AF-A0A432QBW5-F1
#
_entry.id   AF-A0A432QBW5-F1
#
_cell.length_a   1.000
_cell.length_b   1.000
_cell.length_c   1.000
_cell.angle_alpha   90.00
_cell.angle_beta   90.00
_cell.angle_gamma   90.00
#
_symmetry.space_group_name_H-M   'P 1'
#
loop_
_entity.id
_entity.type
_entity.pdbx_description
1 polymer ?
#
loop_
_entity_poly.entity_id
_entity_poly.type
_entity_poly.pdbx_seq_one_letter_code
_entity_poly.pdbx_strand_id
1 'polypeptide(L)'
;MGVELFPGIVISHGAPTLLPVQVPARSLLSRRGTQIGKPLGIVCISAHGEIAIPAISSAFSPETIYDFHGFPAELYKNTYPSPGEPEPAASAFDLIR
;
A
#
# COMPACT_ATOMS: atom_id res chain seq x y z
N MET A 1 -16.15 20.28 10.09
CA MET A 1 -16.47 19.09 9.27
C MET A 1 -15.87 17.89 9.98
N GLY A 2 -16.67 16.87 10.31
CA GLY A 2 -16.16 15.69 11.00
C GLY A 2 -15.30 14.86 10.06
N VAL A 3 -14.19 14.32 10.57
CA VAL A 3 -13.38 13.34 9.84
C VAL A 3 -14.15 12.02 9.87
N GLU A 4 -14.58 11.54 8.72
CA GLU A 4 -15.14 10.19 8.61
C GLU A 4 -13.99 9.18 8.68
N LEU A 5 -13.96 8.38 9.73
CA LEU A 5 -12.95 7.35 9.89
C LEU A 5 -13.30 6.15 9.01
N PHE A 6 -12.44 5.85 8.05
CA PHE A 6 -12.53 4.63 7.25
C PHE A 6 -12.11 3.42 8.09
N PRO A 7 -12.67 2.22 7.84
CA PRO A 7 -12.28 1.02 8.57
C PRO A 7 -10.81 0.67 8.29
N GLY A 8 -10.09 0.23 9.32
CA GLY A 8 -8.79 -0.42 9.15
C GLY A 8 -8.97 -1.77 8.45
N ILE A 9 -8.09 -2.09 7.50
CA ILE A 9 -8.17 -3.33 6.72
C ILE A 9 -6.85 -4.06 6.83
N VAL A 10 -6.91 -5.34 7.18
CA VAL A 10 -5.77 -6.25 7.15
C VAL A 10 -5.90 -7.14 5.92
N ILE A 11 -4.88 -7.12 5.06
CA ILE A 11 -4.83 -7.89 3.82
C ILE A 11 -3.56 -8.74 3.84
N SER A 12 -3.69 -10.03 3.51
CA SER A 12 -2.51 -10.85 3.26
C SER A 12 -1.78 -10.35 2.02
N HIS A 13 -0.47 -10.11 2.12
CA HIS A 13 0.34 -9.61 0.99
C HIS A 13 0.41 -10.62 -0.17
N GLY A 14 0.24 -11.91 0.11
CA GLY A 14 0.22 -12.97 -0.90
C GLY A 14 1.52 -13.05 -1.71
N ALA A 15 1.42 -13.62 -2.91
CA ALA A 15 2.51 -13.64 -3.88
C ALA A 15 2.27 -12.59 -4.97
N PRO A 16 3.33 -12.04 -5.61
CA PRO A 16 3.21 -11.10 -6.73
C PRO A 16 2.31 -11.59 -7.88
N THR A 17 2.15 -12.91 -8.02
CA THR A 17 1.26 -13.56 -8.99
C THR A 17 -0.23 -13.26 -8.79
N LEU A 18 -0.65 -12.67 -7.66
CA LEU A 18 -2.00 -12.17 -7.46
C LEU A 18 -2.41 -11.12 -8.53
N LEU A 19 -1.43 -10.41 -9.10
CA LEU A 19 -1.65 -9.42 -10.15
C LEU A 19 -2.06 -10.04 -11.51
N PRO A 20 -1.34 -11.04 -12.05
CA PRO A 20 -1.71 -11.66 -13.33
C PRO A 20 -2.70 -12.83 -13.20
N VAL A 21 -2.80 -13.50 -12.04
CA VAL A 21 -3.59 -14.73 -11.92
C VAL A 21 -4.99 -14.45 -11.38
N GLN A 22 -6.00 -14.99 -12.06
CA GLN A 22 -7.38 -14.93 -11.59
C GLN A 22 -7.63 -15.98 -10.49
N VAL A 23 -7.68 -15.51 -9.26
CA VAL A 23 -8.00 -16.32 -8.05
C VAL A 23 -9.11 -15.64 -7.24
N PRO A 24 -9.86 -16.38 -6.39
CA PRO A 24 -10.92 -15.80 -5.57
C PRO A 24 -10.48 -14.58 -4.74
N ALA A 25 -9.25 -14.60 -4.21
CA ALA A 25 -8.68 -13.49 -3.47
C ALA A 25 -8.58 -12.20 -4.30
N ARG A 26 -8.15 -12.28 -5.57
CA ARG A 26 -8.09 -11.14 -6.48
C ARG A 26 -9.47 -10.54 -6.72
N SER A 27 -10.45 -11.38 -7.05
CA SER A 27 -11.84 -10.95 -7.27
C SER A 27 -12.45 -10.28 -6.04
N LEU A 28 -12.19 -10.85 -4.86
CA LEU A 28 -12.64 -10.29 -3.58
C LEU A 28 -12.06 -8.89 -3.34
N LEU A 29 -10.74 -8.73 -3.49
CA LEU A 29 -10.06 -7.47 -3.26
C LEU A 29 -10.50 -6.39 -4.25
N SER A 30 -10.61 -6.73 -5.54
CA SER A 30 -11.12 -5.81 -6.56
C SER A 30 -12.54 -5.35 -6.26
N ARG A 31 -13.43 -6.26 -5.86
CA ARG A 31 -14.81 -5.91 -5.48
C ARG A 31 -14.86 -5.10 -4.19
N ARG A 32 -14.04 -5.43 -3.19
CA ARG A 32 -14.02 -4.67 -1.93
C ARG A 32 -13.51 -3.25 -2.12
N GLY A 33 -12.48 -3.06 -2.95
CA GLY A 33 -11.93 -1.75 -3.27
C GLY A 33 -12.96 -0.76 -3.82
N THR A 34 -13.99 -1.23 -4.53
CA THR A 34 -15.06 -0.37 -5.04
C THR A 34 -16.16 -0.06 -4.01
N GLN A 35 -16.19 -0.77 -2.87
CA GLN A 35 -17.26 -0.68 -1.86
C GLN A 35 -16.88 0.14 -0.62
N ILE A 36 -15.59 0.36 -0.39
CA ILE A 36 -15.08 1.03 0.82
C ILE A 36 -15.24 2.56 0.75
N GLY A 37 -15.46 3.12 -0.45
CA GLY A 37 -15.45 4.57 -0.68
C GLY A 37 -14.04 5.08 -0.99
N LYS A 38 -13.87 6.41 -1.10
CA LYS A 38 -12.59 7.04 -1.40
C LYS A 38 -12.06 7.80 -0.18
N PRO A 39 -11.06 7.26 0.55
CA PRO A 39 -10.44 7.98 1.66
C PRO A 39 -9.64 9.19 1.14
N LEU A 40 -9.38 10.16 2.02
CA LEU A 40 -8.49 11.27 1.72
C LEU A 40 -7.03 10.83 1.61
N GLY A 41 -6.63 9.81 2.37
CA GLY A 41 -5.31 9.21 2.34
C GLY A 41 -5.31 7.85 3.05
N ILE A 42 -4.25 7.07 2.85
CA ILE A 42 -4.10 5.73 3.45
C ILE A 42 -2.73 5.67 4.13
N VAL A 43 -2.72 5.27 5.40
CA VAL A 43 -1.49 4.84 6.08
C VAL A 43 -1.33 3.34 5.84
N CYS A 44 -0.29 2.95 5.10
CA CYS A 44 0.01 1.56 4.79
C CYS A 44 1.13 1.03 5.68
N ILE A 45 0.91 -0.10 6.35
CA ILE A 45 1.92 -0.83 7.10
C ILE A 45 2.17 -2.14 6.36
N SER A 46 3.40 -2.36 5.90
CA SER A 46 3.77 -3.53 5.11
C SER A 46 4.56 -4.54 5.94
N ALA A 47 4.27 -5.82 5.74
CA ALA A 47 5.08 -6.92 6.32
C ALA A 47 6.53 -6.91 5.82
N HIS A 48 6.79 -6.36 4.63
CA HIS A 48 8.13 -6.23 4.05
C HIS A 48 8.90 -5.01 4.58
N GLY A 49 8.26 -4.15 5.39
CA GLY A 49 8.88 -2.99 6.02
C GLY A 49 9.71 -3.37 7.25
N GLU A 50 10.61 -4.33 7.11
CA GLU A 50 11.46 -4.83 8.21
C GLU A 50 12.61 -3.86 8.49
N ILE A 51 12.34 -2.87 9.34
CA ILE A 51 13.31 -1.85 9.75
C ILE A 51 13.43 -1.80 11.28
N ALA A 52 14.66 -1.60 11.78
CA ALA A 52 14.93 -1.61 13.22
C ALA A 52 14.34 -0.41 13.97
N ILE A 53 14.14 0.71 13.26
CA ILE A 53 13.58 1.95 13.80
C ILE A 53 12.36 2.30 12.96
N PRO A 54 11.20 2.60 13.57
CA PRO A 54 10.02 3.04 12.82
C PRO A 54 10.35 4.22 11.91
N ALA A 55 9.99 4.11 10.64
CA ALA A 55 10.18 5.16 9.64
C ALA A 55 8.93 5.27 8.77
N ILE A 56 8.73 6.47 8.22
CA ILE A 56 7.65 6.78 7.30
C ILE A 56 8.25 7.36 6.02
N SER A 57 7.76 6.91 4.86
CA SER A 57 8.13 7.52 3.58
C SER A 57 7.44 8.87 3.42
N SER A 58 8.21 9.91 3.11
CA SER A 58 7.73 11.27 2.83
C SER A 58 8.07 11.73 1.40
N ALA A 59 8.38 10.80 0.49
CA ALA A 59 8.66 11.14 -0.90
C ALA A 59 7.39 11.63 -1.61
N PHE A 60 7.46 12.75 -2.34
CA PHE A 60 6.34 13.29 -3.15
C PHE A 60 5.89 12.34 -4.26
N SER A 61 6.83 11.57 -4.82
CA SER A 61 6.57 10.55 -5.83
C SER A 61 7.41 9.32 -5.48
N PRO A 62 6.90 8.42 -4.62
CA PRO A 62 7.60 7.19 -4.27
C PRO A 62 7.83 6.33 -5.50
N GLU A 63 9.05 5.82 -5.64
CA GLU A 63 9.35 4.82 -6.67
C GLU A 63 8.70 3.47 -6.32
N THR A 64 8.38 2.68 -7.35
CA THR A 64 7.95 1.30 -7.14
C THR A 64 9.16 0.45 -6.78
N ILE A 65 9.17 -0.11 -5.58
CA ILE A 65 10.21 -1.03 -5.10
C ILE A 65 9.76 -2.46 -5.42
N TYR A 66 10.63 -3.24 -6.08
CA TYR A 66 10.43 -4.66 -6.33
C TYR A 66 11.24 -5.47 -5.31
N ASP A 67 10.61 -5.81 -4.20
CA ASP A 67 11.20 -6.55 -3.07
C ASP A 67 11.02 -8.08 -3.20
N PHE A 68 10.83 -8.58 -4.42
CA PHE A 68 10.70 -10.00 -4.75
C PHE A 68 11.60 -10.40 -5.93
N HIS A 69 12.02 -11.66 -5.94
CA HIS A 69 12.96 -12.22 -6.93
C HIS A 69 12.53 -13.61 -7.41
N GLY A 70 12.97 -13.99 -8.62
CA GLY A 70 12.69 -15.29 -9.23
C GLY A 70 11.35 -15.40 -9.96
N PHE A 71 10.66 -14.29 -10.19
CA PHE A 71 9.37 -14.23 -10.88
C PHE A 71 9.52 -13.85 -12.36
N PRO A 72 8.49 -14.08 -13.20
CA PRO A 72 8.50 -13.64 -14.60
C PRO A 72 8.78 -12.14 -14.78
N ALA A 73 9.54 -11.78 -15.81
CA ALA A 73 9.96 -10.40 -16.10
C ALA A 73 8.80 -9.40 -16.23
N GLU A 74 7.61 -9.86 -16.64
CA GLU A 74 6.42 -9.02 -16.77
C GLU A 74 5.97 -8.41 -15.43
N LEU A 75 6.21 -9.10 -14.30
CA LEU A 75 5.86 -8.56 -12.99
C LEU A 75 6.69 -7.33 -12.61
N TYR A 76 7.94 -7.27 -13.08
CA TYR A 76 8.84 -6.13 -12.88
C TYR A 76 8.53 -4.93 -13.79
N LYS A 77 7.58 -5.07 -14.72
CA LYS A 77 7.09 -3.95 -15.55
C LYS A 77 5.90 -3.23 -14.93
N ASN A 78 5.27 -3.81 -13.91
CA ASN A 78 4.13 -3.20 -13.24
C ASN A 78 4.62 -2.09 -12.30
N THR A 79 4.20 -0.86 -12.56
CA THR A 79 4.51 0.29 -11.70
C THR A 79 3.28 0.72 -10.91
N TYR A 80 3.48 1.18 -9.68
CA TYR A 80 2.45 1.79 -8.84
C TYR A 80 2.89 3.21 -8.44
N PRO A 81 2.66 4.22 -9.31
CA PRO A 81 3.06 5.61 -9.05
C PRO A 81 2.07 6.28 -8.08
N SER A 82 2.09 5.87 -6.82
CA SER A 82 1.27 6.51 -5.79
C SER A 82 1.68 7.99 -5.65
N PRO A 83 0.73 8.93 -5.54
CA PRO A 83 1.08 10.27 -5.06
C PRO A 83 1.55 10.15 -3.60
N GLY A 84 2.65 10.82 -3.26
CA GLY A 84 3.07 10.95 -1.88
C GLY A 84 2.54 12.22 -1.24
N GLU A 85 2.35 12.18 0.08
CA GLU A 85 1.83 13.31 0.86
C GLU A 85 2.77 13.63 2.04
N PRO A 86 3.83 14.45 1.83
CA PRO A 86 4.88 14.64 2.84
C PRO A 86 4.40 15.32 4.12
N GLU A 87 3.43 16.23 4.02
CA GLU A 87 2.86 16.94 5.18
C GLU A 87 2.07 15.99 6.12
N PRO A 88 1.10 15.19 5.61
CA PRO A 88 0.51 14.10 6.40
C PRO A 88 1.53 13.08 6.90
N ALA A 89 2.56 12.74 6.11
CA ALA A 89 3.60 11.80 6.53
C ALA A 89 4.40 12.33 7.74
N ALA A 90 4.76 13.62 7.75
CA ALA A 90 5.42 14.26 8.88
C ALA A 90 4.50 14.28 10.13
N SER A 91 3.23 14.63 9.95
CA SER A 91 2.24 14.60 11.04
C SER A 91 2.07 13.18 11.63
N ALA A 92 2.07 12.15 10.79
CA ALA A 92 2.01 10.76 11.26
C ALA A 92 3.28 10.33 11.98
N PHE A 93 4.45 10.80 11.53
CA PHE A 93 5.74 10.50 12.17
C PHE A 93 5.80 11.07 13.59
N ASP A 94 5.26 12.28 13.79
CA ASP A 94 5.15 12.91 15.11
C ASP A 94 4.29 12.14 16.13
N LEU A 95 3.43 11.23 15.67
CA LEU A 95 2.61 10.38 16.54
C LEU A 95 3.31 9.10 17.00
N ILE A 96 4.38 8.68 16.31
CA ILE A 96 5.10 7.43 16.57
C ILE A 96 6.51 7.63 17.14
N ARG A 97 6.90 8.89 17.37
CA ARG A 97 8.16 9.25 18.03
C ARG A 97 8.05 9.23 19.56
#